data_AF-A0A1H3CQR3-F1
#
_entry.id   AF-A0A1H3CQR3-F1
#
_cell.length_a   1.000
_cell.length_b   1.000
_cell.length_c   1.000
_cell.angle_alpha   90.00
_cell.angle_beta   90.00
_cell.angle_gamma   90.00
#
_symmetry.space_group_name_H-M   'P 1'
#
loop_
_entity.id
_entity.type
_entity.pdbx_description
1 polymer ?
#
loop_
_entity_poly.entity_id
_entity_poly.type
_entity_poly.pdbx_seq_one_letter_code
_entity_poly.pdbx_strand_id
1 'polypeptide(L)'
;MKFKSHIFIIACLAIMLLPAVGMLFFPTTTSSENKAMAEAPVLMKDGAINKKFFDDFDNWFNDHIAFRNQMVYADAMIQTKIFQESSVSGVIKGTDGWLYYSSTLDDYLGSDVLTDRELFNLSHNLYVVQSYMDERDITFVVMIPPNKNTLYGEHMPYYDNFIVSTDHSAILLADYMPENTIHYLDLFELFGRTDEVLYFRQDSHWNNKGALMVYNAMMDSMDIEHEDYSSIDPVMVLSSDGDLNKMLYSFYGPAEYDYDYQIPQNYTYVQGEDVESRWIVTENPDGSGTILVFRDSFANSLIPFVSNHFVTAAYSKALPNPLEKYIETYNPGYIVIEKVERNISDYLTMPPVLTAPSATVPDNCEEADTDSTVQVEACMYDVNYWAFSGTIDSGYLSSDTEIIVSIDGKPYMSYQTGEDGWLLYLKKADFESDTAHVEVFTVSGGQCSCVLSSDVVLAE
;
A
#
# COMPACT_ATOMS: atom_id res chain seq x y z
N MET A 1 14.77 -59.44 -11.91
CA MET A 1 14.26 -58.14 -12.41
C MET A 1 12.82 -57.89 -11.97
N LYS A 2 11.85 -58.74 -12.34
CA LYS A 2 10.42 -58.56 -11.99
C LYS A 2 10.15 -58.34 -10.49
N PHE A 3 10.73 -59.13 -9.59
CA PHE A 3 10.52 -58.99 -8.14
C PHE A 3 10.93 -57.61 -7.58
N LYS A 4 12.06 -57.06 -8.03
CA LYS A 4 12.52 -55.71 -7.64
C LYS A 4 11.58 -54.62 -8.17
N SER A 5 11.05 -54.77 -9.38
CA SER A 5 10.05 -53.86 -9.95
C SER A 5 8.73 -53.89 -9.19
N HIS A 6 8.29 -55.06 -8.70
CA HIS A 6 7.04 -55.16 -7.92
C HIS A 6 7.20 -54.50 -6.55
N ILE A 7 8.35 -54.67 -5.89
CA ILE A 7 8.65 -53.98 -4.62
C ILE A 7 8.63 -52.46 -4.82
N PHE A 8 9.25 -51.97 -5.90
CA PHE A 8 9.24 -50.54 -6.23
C PHE A 8 7.82 -50.02 -6.46
N ILE A 9 7.00 -50.71 -7.26
CA ILE A 9 5.61 -50.31 -7.52
C ILE A 9 4.79 -50.30 -6.23
N ILE A 10 4.91 -51.33 -5.38
CA ILE A 10 4.21 -51.40 -4.10
C ILE A 10 4.63 -50.25 -3.19
N ALA A 11 5.92 -49.92 -3.14
CA ALA A 11 6.42 -48.79 -2.35
C ALA A 11 5.88 -47.44 -2.87
N CYS A 12 5.88 -47.21 -4.19
CA CYS A 12 5.30 -46.00 -4.77
C CYS A 12 3.80 -45.86 -4.49
N LEU A 13 3.04 -46.96 -4.65
CA LEU A 13 1.60 -46.96 -4.35
C LEU A 13 1.34 -46.74 -2.86
N ALA A 14 2.14 -47.33 -1.97
CA ALA A 14 2.03 -47.12 -0.53
C ALA A 14 2.28 -45.65 -0.17
N ILE A 15 3.28 -45.01 -0.79
CA ILE A 15 3.59 -43.57 -0.59
C ILE A 15 2.44 -42.70 -1.11
N MET A 16 1.89 -42.99 -2.29
CA MET A 16 0.77 -42.22 -2.85
C MET A 16 -0.52 -42.36 -2.04
N LEU A 17 -0.78 -43.54 -1.47
CA LEU A 17 -1.97 -43.79 -0.64
C LEU A 17 -1.82 -43.28 0.80
N LEU A 18 -0.60 -43.02 1.26
CA LEU A 18 -0.33 -42.64 2.64
C LEU A 18 -1.05 -41.34 3.07
N PRO A 19 -1.09 -40.25 2.28
CA PRO A 19 -1.86 -39.06 2.63
C PRO A 19 -3.38 -39.33 2.70
N ALA A 20 -3.92 -40.13 1.77
CA ALA A 20 -5.34 -40.47 1.72
C ALA A 20 -5.78 -41.38 2.88
N VAL A 21 -4.97 -42.38 3.24
CA VAL A 21 -5.23 -43.23 4.41
C VAL A 21 -4.97 -42.47 5.71
N GLY A 22 -3.93 -41.63 5.73
CA GLY A 22 -3.59 -40.78 6.87
C GLY A 22 -4.72 -39.82 7.23
N MET A 23 -5.48 -39.34 6.25
CA MET A 23 -6.62 -38.45 6.44
C MET A 23 -7.71 -39.04 7.36
N LEU A 24 -7.82 -40.38 7.44
CA LEU A 24 -8.76 -41.04 8.36
C LEU A 24 -8.40 -40.86 9.85
N PHE A 25 -7.13 -40.56 10.14
CA PHE A 25 -6.61 -40.50 11.51
C PHE A 25 -6.02 -39.13 11.86
N PHE A 26 -5.46 -38.43 10.88
CA PHE A 26 -4.74 -37.17 11.01
C PHE A 26 -5.08 -36.22 9.83
N PRO A 27 -6.37 -35.88 9.63
CA PRO A 27 -6.73 -34.90 8.61
C PRO A 27 -6.06 -33.56 8.90
N THR A 28 -5.68 -32.84 7.85
CA THR A 28 -5.28 -31.45 8.00
C THR A 28 -6.53 -30.66 8.41
N THR A 29 -6.44 -29.91 9.51
CA THR A 29 -7.54 -29.08 10.05
C THR A 29 -7.17 -27.60 10.12
N THR A 30 -5.97 -27.26 9.68
CA THR A 30 -5.43 -25.91 9.65
C THR A 30 -4.76 -25.68 8.30
N SER A 31 -5.20 -24.64 7.61
CA SER A 31 -4.56 -24.17 6.38
C SER A 31 -3.47 -23.18 6.75
N SER A 32 -2.32 -23.28 6.08
CA SER A 32 -1.30 -22.24 6.11
C SER A 32 -1.50 -21.14 5.09
N GLU A 33 -2.42 -21.33 4.14
CA GLU A 33 -2.82 -20.29 3.20
C GLU A 33 -3.85 -19.39 3.89
N ASN A 34 -3.85 -18.10 3.57
CA ASN A 34 -4.80 -17.12 4.09
C ASN A 34 -6.18 -17.27 3.43
N LYS A 35 -6.78 -18.46 3.58
CA LYS A 35 -8.05 -18.88 3.00
C LYS A 35 -8.78 -19.80 3.98
N ALA A 36 -10.09 -19.62 4.09
CA ALA A 36 -10.94 -20.55 4.82
C ALA A 36 -10.90 -21.94 4.16
N MET A 37 -10.77 -22.97 4.99
CA MET A 37 -10.83 -24.36 4.53
C MET A 37 -12.24 -24.69 4.02
N ALA A 38 -12.32 -25.46 2.95
CA ALA A 38 -13.58 -25.90 2.37
C ALA A 38 -14.39 -26.73 3.37
N GLU A 39 -15.70 -26.49 3.44
CA GLU A 39 -16.59 -27.30 4.27
C GLU A 39 -16.83 -28.69 3.67
N ALA A 40 -17.21 -29.65 4.50
CA ALA A 40 -17.55 -30.99 4.03
C ALA A 40 -18.75 -30.92 3.05
N PRO A 41 -18.66 -31.59 1.88
CA PRO A 41 -19.70 -31.51 0.87
C PRO A 41 -21.01 -32.17 1.33
N VAL A 42 -22.13 -31.52 1.03
CA VAL A 42 -23.47 -32.03 1.34
C VAL A 42 -24.18 -32.52 0.09
N LEU A 43 -24.90 -33.65 0.19
CA LEU A 43 -25.66 -34.23 -0.92
C LEU A 43 -26.87 -33.37 -1.32
N MET A 44 -27.44 -32.63 -0.37
CA MET A 44 -28.55 -31.71 -0.60
C MET A 44 -28.17 -30.31 -0.11
N LYS A 45 -28.41 -29.31 -0.96
CA LYS A 45 -28.20 -27.89 -0.66
C LYS A 45 -29.44 -27.13 -1.09
N ASP A 46 -29.99 -26.30 -0.20
CA ASP A 46 -31.22 -25.50 -0.43
C ASP A 46 -32.42 -26.32 -0.94
N GLY A 47 -32.60 -27.54 -0.42
CA GLY A 47 -33.73 -28.41 -0.77
C GLY A 47 -33.60 -29.12 -2.13
N ALA A 48 -32.48 -28.95 -2.84
CA ALA A 48 -32.18 -29.64 -4.10
C ALA A 48 -30.92 -30.52 -3.99
N ILE A 49 -30.76 -31.45 -4.93
CA ILE A 49 -29.51 -32.21 -5.07
C ILE A 49 -28.37 -31.24 -5.40
N ASN A 50 -27.28 -31.32 -4.64
CA ASN A 50 -26.10 -30.52 -4.88
C ASN A 50 -25.43 -30.94 -6.21
N LYS A 51 -25.60 -30.12 -7.25
CA LYS A 51 -24.98 -30.36 -8.57
C LYS A 51 -23.46 -30.20 -8.56
N LYS A 52 -22.90 -29.54 -7.54
CA LYS A 52 -21.46 -29.29 -7.36
C LYS A 52 -20.84 -30.21 -6.32
N PHE A 53 -21.51 -31.30 -5.93
CA PHE A 53 -21.02 -32.20 -4.88
C PHE A 53 -19.58 -32.68 -5.09
N PHE A 54 -19.21 -33.06 -6.33
CA PHE A 54 -17.86 -33.52 -6.63
C PHE A 54 -16.82 -32.39 -6.59
N ASP A 55 -17.16 -31.19 -7.09
CA ASP A 55 -16.28 -30.01 -6.98
C ASP A 55 -16.06 -29.63 -5.51
N ASP A 56 -17.14 -29.63 -4.71
CA ASP A 56 -17.09 -29.37 -3.27
C ASP A 56 -16.27 -30.45 -2.55
N PHE A 57 -16.42 -31.72 -2.94
CA PHE A 57 -15.63 -32.82 -2.40
C PHE A 57 -14.14 -32.71 -2.75
N ASP A 58 -13.81 -32.38 -3.99
CA ASP A 58 -12.43 -32.22 -4.44
C ASP A 58 -11.75 -31.07 -3.67
N ASN A 59 -12.45 -29.94 -3.50
CA ASN A 59 -11.97 -28.81 -2.69
C ASN A 59 -11.75 -29.22 -1.22
N TRP A 60 -12.74 -29.86 -0.61
CA TRP A 60 -12.64 -30.34 0.76
C TRP A 60 -11.50 -31.35 0.94
N PHE A 61 -11.38 -32.34 0.04
CA PHE A 61 -10.33 -33.36 0.09
C PHE A 61 -8.94 -32.73 -0.03
N ASN A 62 -8.74 -31.79 -0.97
CA ASN A 62 -7.47 -31.10 -1.17
C ASN A 62 -7.05 -30.27 0.05
N ASP A 63 -8.01 -29.66 0.78
CA ASP A 63 -7.73 -28.90 1.99
C ASP A 63 -7.42 -29.80 3.20
N HIS A 64 -8.00 -30.99 3.26
CA HIS A 64 -7.96 -31.85 4.45
C HIS A 64 -7.04 -33.07 4.33
N ILE A 65 -6.43 -33.33 3.18
CA ILE A 65 -5.51 -34.44 2.96
C ILE A 65 -4.40 -34.44 4.03
N ALA A 66 -4.06 -35.61 4.58
CA ALA A 66 -3.09 -35.67 5.66
C ALA A 66 -1.70 -35.22 5.20
N PHE A 67 -0.98 -34.57 6.11
CA PHE A 67 0.38 -34.08 5.91
C PHE A 67 0.53 -32.96 4.85
N ARG A 68 -0.57 -32.30 4.45
CA ARG A 68 -0.54 -31.25 3.41
C ARG A 68 0.52 -30.20 3.68
N ASN A 69 0.51 -29.58 4.86
CA ASN A 69 1.44 -28.51 5.21
C ASN A 69 2.90 -28.98 5.19
N GLN A 70 3.16 -30.21 5.63
CA GLN A 70 4.49 -30.82 5.60
C GLN A 70 4.96 -31.12 4.17
N MET A 71 4.05 -31.55 3.29
CA MET A 71 4.36 -31.77 1.87
C MET A 71 4.62 -30.45 1.15
N VAL A 72 3.83 -29.40 1.42
CA VAL A 72 4.06 -28.04 0.91
C VAL A 72 5.43 -27.52 1.35
N TYR A 73 5.77 -27.65 2.63
CA TYR A 73 7.10 -27.28 3.12
C TYR A 73 8.23 -28.12 2.51
N ALA A 74 8.03 -29.43 2.34
CA ALA A 74 9.02 -30.29 1.71
C ALA A 74 9.26 -29.90 0.24
N ASP A 75 8.21 -29.58 -0.51
CA ASP A 75 8.33 -29.05 -1.87
C ASP A 75 9.05 -27.70 -1.88
N ALA A 76 8.65 -26.74 -1.03
CA ALA A 76 9.34 -25.45 -0.90
C ALA A 76 10.84 -25.61 -0.60
N MET A 77 11.21 -26.56 0.26
CA MET A 77 12.61 -26.88 0.55
C MET A 77 13.34 -27.51 -0.63
N ILE A 78 12.67 -28.35 -1.42
CA ILE A 78 13.23 -28.91 -2.65
C ILE A 78 13.44 -27.79 -3.68
N GLN A 79 12.42 -26.98 -3.97
CA GLN A 79 12.52 -25.88 -4.93
C GLN A 79 13.64 -24.91 -4.53
N THR A 80 13.65 -24.47 -3.28
CA THR A 80 14.60 -23.44 -2.84
C THR A 80 16.02 -23.94 -2.62
N LYS A 81 16.24 -25.20 -2.22
CA LYS A 81 17.59 -25.73 -1.96
C LYS A 81 18.19 -26.47 -3.15
N ILE A 82 17.38 -27.16 -3.94
CA ILE A 82 17.86 -27.98 -5.07
C ILE A 82 17.78 -27.17 -6.36
N PHE A 83 16.62 -26.57 -6.64
CA PHE A 83 16.38 -25.87 -7.90
C PHE A 83 16.74 -24.38 -7.83
N GLN A 84 16.91 -23.82 -6.63
CA GLN A 84 17.16 -22.39 -6.40
C GLN A 84 16.03 -21.51 -6.96
N GLU A 85 14.80 -22.02 -6.89
CA GLU A 85 13.59 -21.37 -7.36
C GLU A 85 12.57 -21.28 -6.21
N SER A 86 11.57 -20.40 -6.37
CA SER A 86 10.44 -20.31 -5.45
C SER A 86 9.37 -21.36 -5.81
N SER A 87 8.73 -21.95 -4.80
CA SER A 87 7.58 -22.84 -5.00
C SER A 87 6.25 -22.08 -5.12
N VAL A 88 6.26 -20.75 -4.89
CA VAL A 88 5.06 -19.90 -4.92
C VAL A 88 5.30 -18.68 -5.79
N SER A 89 4.28 -18.26 -6.55
CA SER A 89 4.41 -17.16 -7.51
C SER A 89 4.55 -15.78 -6.85
N GLY A 90 4.13 -15.62 -5.59
CA GLY A 90 4.20 -14.35 -4.86
C GLY A 90 5.55 -14.04 -4.23
N VAL A 91 6.51 -14.97 -4.29
CA VAL A 91 7.85 -14.79 -3.70
C VAL A 91 8.90 -15.11 -4.76
N ILE A 92 9.89 -14.24 -4.90
CA ILE A 92 11.09 -14.46 -5.69
C ILE A 92 12.20 -14.95 -4.76
N LYS A 93 12.87 -16.04 -5.15
CA LYS A 93 14.02 -16.57 -4.43
C LYS A 93 15.30 -15.87 -4.91
N GLY A 94 15.87 -15.01 -4.07
CA GLY A 94 17.17 -14.39 -4.31
C GLY A 94 18.34 -15.27 -3.87
N THR A 95 19.53 -14.70 -3.96
CA THR A 95 20.79 -15.27 -3.48
C THR A 95 20.99 -15.00 -1.97
N ASP A 96 21.94 -15.68 -1.32
CA ASP A 96 22.33 -15.44 0.09
C ASP A 96 21.19 -15.46 1.13
N GLY A 97 20.11 -16.17 0.80
CA GLY A 97 18.93 -16.32 1.66
C GLY A 97 17.90 -15.19 1.52
N TRP A 98 18.09 -14.23 0.62
CA TRP A 98 17.12 -13.17 0.34
C TRP A 98 15.88 -13.71 -0.38
N LEU A 99 14.73 -13.17 0.00
CA LEU A 99 13.44 -13.36 -0.65
C LEU A 99 12.92 -11.99 -1.09
N TYR A 100 12.21 -11.90 -2.20
CA TYR A 100 11.56 -10.65 -2.63
C TYR A 100 10.10 -10.88 -2.93
N TYR A 101 9.31 -9.82 -2.83
CA TYR A 101 7.91 -9.88 -3.18
C TYR A 101 7.77 -9.77 -4.69
N SER A 102 7.08 -10.71 -5.34
CA SER A 102 7.05 -10.72 -6.81
C SER A 102 6.41 -9.49 -7.43
N SER A 103 5.57 -8.77 -6.70
CA SER A 103 4.94 -7.53 -7.20
C SER A 103 5.90 -6.36 -7.32
N THR A 104 7.13 -6.45 -6.77
CA THR A 104 8.15 -5.40 -6.92
C THR A 104 9.05 -5.65 -8.13
N LEU A 105 8.81 -6.73 -8.88
CA LEU A 105 9.67 -7.12 -9.99
C LEU A 105 9.64 -6.10 -11.12
N ASP A 106 8.45 -5.64 -11.51
CA ASP A 106 8.31 -4.68 -12.62
C ASP A 106 8.97 -3.33 -12.29
N ASP A 107 8.83 -2.85 -11.04
CA ASP A 107 9.56 -1.67 -10.54
C ASP A 107 11.08 -1.84 -10.64
N TYR A 108 11.59 -3.01 -10.25
CA TYR A 108 13.03 -3.31 -10.25
C TYR A 108 13.60 -3.47 -11.67
N LEU A 109 12.83 -4.07 -12.58
CA LEU A 109 13.24 -4.18 -13.97
C LEU A 109 13.06 -2.86 -14.73
N GLY A 110 12.33 -1.89 -14.17
CA GLY A 110 11.96 -0.65 -14.86
C GLY A 110 11.02 -0.91 -16.05
N SER A 111 10.15 -1.91 -15.95
CA SER A 111 9.18 -2.27 -17.00
C SER A 111 7.82 -1.59 -16.85
N ASP A 112 7.51 -1.04 -15.67
CA ASP A 112 6.26 -0.34 -15.36
C ASP A 112 6.54 1.04 -14.73
N VAL A 113 7.33 1.85 -15.42
CA VAL A 113 7.68 3.21 -14.99
C VAL A 113 6.55 4.16 -15.35
N LEU A 114 6.13 4.99 -14.39
CA LEU A 114 5.11 6.02 -14.60
C LEU A 114 5.55 7.01 -15.69
N THR A 115 4.60 7.43 -16.51
CA THR A 115 4.84 8.46 -17.54
C THR A 115 5.09 9.83 -16.91
N ASP A 116 5.71 10.75 -17.65
CA ASP A 116 5.90 12.14 -17.21
C ASP A 116 4.59 12.81 -16.75
N ARG A 117 3.48 12.46 -17.40
CA ARG A 117 2.13 12.95 -17.06
C ARG A 117 1.66 12.38 -15.72
N GLU A 118 1.83 11.09 -15.50
CA GLU A 118 1.47 10.45 -14.24
C GLU A 118 2.33 10.92 -13.08
N LEU A 119 3.63 11.13 -13.28
CA LEU A 119 4.53 11.71 -12.28
C LEU A 119 4.11 13.14 -11.91
N PHE A 120 3.75 13.95 -12.91
CA PHE A 120 3.19 15.28 -12.67
C PHE A 120 1.87 15.22 -11.90
N ASN A 121 0.93 14.35 -12.32
CA ASN A 121 -0.37 14.17 -11.66
C ASN A 121 -0.21 13.71 -10.21
N LEU A 122 0.73 12.78 -9.95
CA LEU A 122 1.01 12.25 -8.63
C LEU A 122 1.55 13.35 -7.70
N SER A 123 2.55 14.11 -8.17
CA SER A 123 3.08 15.26 -7.43
C SER A 123 1.99 16.29 -7.16
N HIS A 124 1.21 16.65 -8.18
CA HIS A 124 0.07 17.57 -8.04
C HIS A 124 -0.94 17.09 -6.99
N ASN A 125 -1.29 15.80 -6.98
CA ASN A 125 -2.23 15.26 -6.01
C ASN A 125 -1.71 15.33 -4.58
N LEU A 126 -0.41 15.12 -4.37
CA LEU A 126 0.22 15.33 -3.06
C LEU A 126 0.24 16.82 -2.67
N TYR A 127 0.45 17.72 -3.64
CA TYR A 127 0.38 19.16 -3.42
C TYR A 127 -1.04 19.65 -3.07
N VAL A 128 -2.09 19.06 -3.65
CA VAL A 128 -3.49 19.33 -3.26
C VAL A 128 -3.70 19.00 -1.78
N VAL A 129 -3.15 17.87 -1.31
CA VAL A 129 -3.21 17.49 0.11
C VAL A 129 -2.40 18.46 0.97
N GLN A 130 -1.16 18.79 0.59
CA GLN A 130 -0.32 19.75 1.31
C GLN A 130 -1.01 21.12 1.44
N SER A 131 -1.56 21.65 0.35
CA SER A 131 -2.25 22.94 0.33
C SER A 131 -3.41 22.98 1.32
N TYR A 132 -4.16 21.87 1.43
CA TYR A 132 -5.23 21.75 2.42
C TYR A 132 -4.72 21.81 3.87
N MET A 133 -3.54 21.23 4.14
CA MET A 133 -2.91 21.22 5.46
C MET A 133 -2.31 22.58 5.83
N ASP A 134 -1.69 23.26 4.87
CA ASP A 134 -1.08 24.58 5.07
C ASP A 134 -2.13 25.62 5.47
N GLU A 135 -3.34 25.58 4.89
CA GLU A 135 -4.47 26.43 5.29
C GLU A 135 -4.90 26.25 6.76
N ARG A 136 -4.48 25.15 7.41
CA ARG A 136 -4.90 24.74 8.75
C ARG A 136 -3.75 24.69 9.76
N ASP A 137 -2.57 25.17 9.38
CA ASP A 137 -1.35 25.11 10.20
C ASP A 137 -1.02 23.66 10.67
N ILE A 138 -1.31 22.66 9.83
CA ILE A 138 -1.00 21.24 10.10
C ILE A 138 0.32 20.89 9.40
N THR A 139 1.28 20.35 10.14
CA THR A 139 2.52 19.85 9.53
C THR A 139 2.24 18.53 8.81
N PHE A 140 2.45 18.50 7.50
CA PHE A 140 2.25 17.32 6.66
C PHE A 140 3.60 16.76 6.22
N VAL A 141 3.76 15.44 6.20
CA VAL A 141 4.97 14.77 5.68
C VAL A 141 4.58 13.57 4.83
N VAL A 142 5.20 13.44 3.66
CA VAL A 142 5.11 12.27 2.78
C VAL A 142 6.38 11.44 2.92
N MET A 143 6.22 10.14 3.12
CA MET A 143 7.30 9.14 3.14
C MET A 143 6.99 8.03 2.15
N ILE A 144 7.97 7.71 1.31
CA ILE A 144 7.86 6.60 0.35
C ILE A 144 8.94 5.57 0.68
N PRO A 145 8.61 4.49 1.41
CA PRO A 145 9.56 3.41 1.65
C PRO A 145 10.02 2.77 0.34
N PRO A 146 11.34 2.59 0.13
CA PRO A 146 11.85 1.88 -1.03
C PRO A 146 11.41 0.41 -1.03
N ASN A 147 11.18 -0.14 -2.21
CA ASN A 147 11.10 -1.59 -2.34
C ASN A 147 12.46 -2.23 -1.98
N LYS A 148 12.41 -3.43 -1.43
CA LYS A 148 13.62 -4.12 -0.96
C LYS A 148 14.62 -4.41 -2.08
N ASN A 149 14.14 -4.71 -3.29
CA ASN A 149 14.97 -4.93 -4.47
C ASN A 149 15.52 -3.63 -5.08
N THR A 150 14.97 -2.46 -4.74
CA THR A 150 15.58 -1.16 -5.10
C THR A 150 16.87 -0.92 -4.31
N LEU A 151 16.90 -1.28 -3.02
CA LEU A 151 18.07 -1.10 -2.16
C LEU A 151 19.06 -2.27 -2.21
N TYR A 152 18.55 -3.51 -2.28
CA TYR A 152 19.32 -4.75 -2.20
C TYR A 152 19.19 -5.58 -3.48
N GLY A 153 19.16 -4.92 -4.64
CA GLY A 153 18.98 -5.55 -5.95
C GLY A 153 20.09 -6.52 -6.33
N GLU A 154 21.29 -6.37 -5.77
CA GLU A 154 22.44 -7.24 -5.99
C GLU A 154 22.22 -8.70 -5.58
N HIS A 155 21.22 -8.95 -4.71
CA HIS A 155 20.84 -10.28 -4.29
C HIS A 155 19.69 -10.89 -5.11
N MET A 156 19.15 -10.19 -6.12
CA MET A 156 18.16 -10.73 -7.06
C MET A 156 18.72 -11.92 -7.86
N PRO A 157 17.89 -12.88 -8.27
CA PRO A 157 18.34 -14.05 -9.01
C PRO A 157 18.78 -13.72 -10.44
N TYR A 158 19.68 -14.53 -10.98
CA TYR A 158 20.27 -14.30 -12.31
C TYR A 158 19.27 -14.35 -13.47
N TYR A 159 18.08 -14.93 -13.28
CA TYR A 159 17.06 -15.07 -14.33
C TYR A 159 16.11 -13.85 -14.40
N ASP A 160 16.07 -13.03 -13.36
CA ASP A 160 15.30 -11.77 -13.28
C ASP A 160 16.25 -10.57 -13.36
N ASN A 161 17.10 -10.53 -14.38
CA ASN A 161 18.16 -9.52 -14.52
C ASN A 161 18.07 -8.65 -15.78
N PHE A 162 16.98 -8.79 -16.54
CA PHE A 162 16.77 -8.00 -17.75
C PHE A 162 16.23 -6.61 -17.37
N ILE A 163 17.14 -5.74 -16.94
CA ILE A 163 16.82 -4.35 -16.61
C ILE A 163 16.48 -3.60 -17.89
N VAL A 164 15.22 -3.15 -18.00
CA VAL A 164 14.66 -2.35 -19.09
C VAL A 164 15.06 -0.89 -18.91
N SER A 165 14.89 -0.36 -17.70
CA SER A 165 15.37 0.95 -17.27
C SER A 165 15.91 0.90 -15.84
N THR A 166 16.84 1.78 -15.51
CA THR A 166 17.26 2.05 -14.12
C THR A 166 16.40 3.12 -13.46
N ASP A 167 15.42 3.65 -14.19
CA ASP A 167 14.49 4.63 -13.68
C ASP A 167 13.45 3.95 -12.80
N HIS A 168 13.22 4.51 -11.61
CA HIS A 168 12.21 4.05 -10.68
C HIS A 168 11.23 5.20 -10.43
N SER A 169 9.93 4.93 -10.56
CA SER A 169 8.88 5.97 -10.46
C SER A 169 8.97 6.78 -9.17
N ALA A 170 9.24 6.15 -8.03
CA ALA A 170 9.40 6.84 -6.75
C ALA A 170 10.63 7.76 -6.69
N ILE A 171 11.72 7.41 -7.37
CA ILE A 171 12.92 8.24 -7.45
C ILE A 171 12.69 9.41 -8.42
N LEU A 172 12.12 9.13 -9.59
CA LEU A 172 11.78 10.17 -10.58
C LEU A 172 10.76 11.18 -10.03
N LEU A 173 9.84 10.74 -9.18
CA LEU A 173 8.83 11.61 -8.57
C LEU A 173 9.47 12.77 -7.79
N ALA A 174 10.65 12.59 -7.21
CA ALA A 174 11.36 13.66 -6.51
C ALA A 174 11.66 14.86 -7.41
N ASP A 175 11.94 14.63 -8.71
CA ASP A 175 12.17 15.71 -9.68
C ASP A 175 10.90 16.55 -9.96
N TYR A 176 9.72 15.98 -9.69
CA TYR A 176 8.42 16.63 -9.83
C TYR A 176 7.95 17.31 -8.54
N MET A 177 8.66 17.16 -7.42
CA MET A 177 8.36 17.82 -6.16
C MET A 177 9.33 19.00 -5.96
N PRO A 178 8.96 20.25 -6.31
CA PRO A 178 9.85 21.39 -6.10
C PRO A 178 10.19 21.57 -4.62
N GLU A 179 11.41 22.02 -4.33
CA GLU A 179 11.81 22.40 -2.97
C GLU A 179 10.79 23.39 -2.38
N ASN A 180 10.26 23.07 -1.18
CA ASN A 180 9.27 23.85 -0.43
C ASN A 180 7.80 23.76 -0.89
N THR A 181 7.47 22.86 -1.83
CA THR A 181 6.07 22.67 -2.28
C THR A 181 5.41 21.47 -1.61
N ILE A 182 6.14 20.37 -1.41
CA ILE A 182 5.66 19.17 -0.72
C ILE A 182 6.72 18.79 0.31
N HIS A 183 6.30 18.57 1.55
CA HIS A 183 7.18 18.09 2.61
C HIS A 183 7.44 16.59 2.44
N TYR A 184 8.39 16.25 1.59
CA TYR A 184 8.78 14.87 1.28
C TYR A 184 10.06 14.48 2.03
N LEU A 185 9.99 13.41 2.81
CA LEU A 185 11.16 12.79 3.44
C LEU A 185 11.69 11.67 2.54
N ASP A 186 12.81 11.94 1.87
CA ASP A 186 13.44 10.99 0.95
C ASP A 186 14.11 9.82 1.70
N LEU A 187 13.41 8.69 1.73
CA LEU A 187 13.90 7.46 2.36
C LEU A 187 14.94 6.72 1.49
N PHE A 188 15.01 6.98 0.20
CA PHE A 188 16.06 6.45 -0.68
C PHE A 188 17.40 7.10 -0.33
N GLU A 189 17.41 8.43 -0.19
CA GLU A 189 18.60 9.15 0.27
C GLU A 189 18.97 8.74 1.71
N LEU A 190 17.99 8.65 2.61
CA LEU A 190 18.22 8.28 4.01
C LEU A 190 18.94 6.93 4.12
N PHE A 191 18.43 5.90 3.45
CA PHE A 191 19.00 4.56 3.50
C PHE A 191 20.31 4.45 2.71
N GLY A 192 20.50 5.24 1.65
CA GLY A 192 21.74 5.30 0.87
C GLY A 192 22.95 5.87 1.65
N ARG A 193 22.74 6.46 2.83
CA ARG A 193 23.82 7.02 3.69
C ARG A 193 24.55 5.97 4.54
N THR A 194 24.13 4.70 4.51
CA THR A 194 24.73 3.63 5.34
C THR A 194 24.85 2.32 4.57
N ASP A 195 25.89 1.54 4.88
CA ASP A 195 26.10 0.18 4.34
C ASP A 195 25.42 -0.91 5.19
N GLU A 196 24.64 -0.51 6.20
CA GLU A 196 23.98 -1.44 7.11
C GLU A 196 22.76 -2.09 6.47
N VAL A 197 22.48 -3.33 6.87
CA VAL A 197 21.28 -4.05 6.40
C VAL A 197 20.08 -3.60 7.22
N LEU A 198 19.21 -2.80 6.61
CA LEU A 198 18.03 -2.19 7.20
C LEU A 198 16.74 -2.94 6.88
N TYR A 199 16.82 -4.01 6.09
CA TYR A 199 15.69 -4.89 5.77
C TYR A 199 15.91 -6.31 6.26
N PHE A 200 14.81 -7.00 6.50
CA PHE A 200 14.85 -8.45 6.67
C PHE A 200 15.19 -9.13 5.35
N ARG A 201 15.94 -10.23 5.41
CA ARG A 201 16.26 -11.02 4.22
C ARG A 201 15.05 -11.80 3.74
N GLN A 202 14.24 -12.33 4.66
CA GLN A 202 13.12 -13.22 4.35
C GLN A 202 11.73 -12.59 4.59
N ASP A 203 11.66 -11.28 4.79
CA ASP A 203 10.43 -10.49 4.90
C ASP A 203 10.48 -9.31 3.91
N SER A 204 9.34 -8.79 3.45
CA SER A 204 9.28 -7.68 2.51
C SER A 204 9.60 -6.31 3.14
N HIS A 205 9.57 -6.18 4.46
CA HIS A 205 9.70 -4.94 5.21
C HIS A 205 11.13 -4.65 5.69
N TRP A 206 11.34 -3.40 6.12
CA TRP A 206 12.52 -3.04 6.89
C TRP A 206 12.54 -3.79 8.24
N ASN A 207 13.74 -3.96 8.81
CA ASN A 207 13.90 -4.44 10.18
C ASN A 207 13.78 -3.29 11.17
N ASN A 208 13.81 -3.58 12.48
CA ASN A 208 13.56 -2.54 13.49
C ASN A 208 14.67 -1.48 13.54
N LYS A 209 15.85 -1.76 12.97
CA LYS A 209 16.90 -0.76 12.81
C LYS A 209 16.58 0.23 11.68
N GLY A 210 16.07 -0.25 10.56
CA GLY A 210 15.49 0.60 9.52
C GLY A 210 14.32 1.42 10.05
N ALA A 211 13.42 0.79 10.82
CA ALA A 211 12.29 1.48 11.46
C ALA A 211 12.72 2.63 12.38
N LEU A 212 13.70 2.40 13.27
CA LEU A 212 14.22 3.45 14.15
C LEU A 212 14.86 4.60 13.36
N MET A 213 15.60 4.28 12.28
CA MET A 213 16.21 5.30 11.41
C MET A 213 15.14 6.18 10.73
N VAL A 214 14.05 5.57 10.24
CA VAL A 214 12.91 6.30 9.66
C VAL A 214 12.18 7.12 10.71
N TYR A 215 11.94 6.55 11.90
CA TYR A 215 11.31 7.28 13.00
C TYR A 215 12.08 8.55 13.34
N ASN A 216 13.40 8.46 13.57
CA ASN A 216 14.20 9.63 13.91
C ASN A 216 14.18 10.69 12.80
N ALA A 217 14.34 10.27 11.54
CA ALA A 217 14.30 11.17 10.40
C ALA A 217 12.92 11.85 10.22
N MET A 218 11.83 11.12 10.46
CA MET A 218 10.46 11.63 10.42
C MET A 218 10.24 12.68 11.51
N MET A 219 10.64 12.39 12.75
CA MET A 219 10.50 13.33 13.87
C MET A 219 11.35 14.60 13.65
N ASP A 220 12.59 14.45 13.18
CA ASP A 220 13.48 15.56 12.82
C ASP A 220 12.90 16.43 11.69
N SER A 221 12.31 15.83 10.65
CA SER A 221 11.69 16.56 9.54
C SER A 221 10.48 17.42 9.94
N MET A 222 9.88 17.11 11.08
CA MET A 222 8.76 17.85 11.67
C MET A 222 9.21 18.79 12.80
N ASP A 223 10.52 18.97 13.00
CA ASP A 223 11.13 19.76 14.08
C ASP A 223 10.68 19.33 15.50
N ILE A 224 10.47 18.02 15.71
CA ILE A 224 10.03 17.47 16.99
C ILE A 224 11.22 16.92 17.79
N GLU A 225 11.48 17.49 18.97
CA GLU A 225 12.43 16.94 19.94
C GLU A 225 11.92 15.58 20.47
N HIS A 226 12.70 14.52 20.30
CA HIS A 226 12.31 13.16 20.61
C HIS A 226 13.47 12.33 21.19
N GLU A 227 13.15 11.20 21.83
CA GLU A 227 14.16 10.21 22.22
C GLU A 227 14.58 9.43 20.98
N ASP A 228 15.84 9.58 20.58
CA ASP A 228 16.39 8.97 19.37
C ASP A 228 16.82 7.51 19.55
N TYR A 229 16.77 7.01 20.80
CA TYR A 229 17.17 5.68 21.24
C TYR A 229 18.60 5.27 20.86
N SER A 230 19.44 6.24 20.44
CA SER A 230 20.81 6.01 19.97
C SER A 230 21.75 5.49 21.06
N SER A 231 21.38 5.70 22.33
CA SER A 231 22.13 5.25 23.50
C SER A 231 21.82 3.80 23.92
N ILE A 232 20.84 3.14 23.29
CA ILE A 232 20.43 1.78 23.61
C ILE A 232 21.15 0.79 22.70
N ASP A 233 21.84 -0.18 23.30
CA ASP A 233 22.34 -1.35 22.58
C ASP A 233 21.19 -2.36 22.37
N PRO A 234 20.73 -2.60 21.13
CA PRO A 234 19.62 -3.52 20.88
C PRO A 234 20.01 -4.98 21.15
N VAL A 235 19.05 -5.77 21.62
CA VAL A 235 19.19 -7.22 21.75
C VAL A 235 18.70 -7.90 20.49
N MET A 236 19.48 -8.84 19.97
CA MET A 236 19.02 -9.67 18.85
C MET A 236 17.99 -10.69 19.32
N VAL A 237 16.77 -10.60 18.82
CA VAL A 237 15.67 -11.53 19.12
C VAL A 237 15.27 -12.29 17.87
N LEU A 238 14.80 -13.52 18.03
CA LEU A 238 14.13 -14.22 16.92
C LEU A 238 12.76 -13.56 16.73
N SER A 239 12.61 -12.84 15.63
CA SER A 239 11.34 -12.28 15.21
C SER A 239 10.42 -13.37 14.66
N SER A 240 9.16 -13.02 14.41
CA SER A 240 8.25 -13.93 13.73
C SER A 240 8.81 -14.34 12.36
N ASP A 241 8.36 -15.48 11.87
CA ASP A 241 8.51 -15.89 10.48
C ASP A 241 7.96 -14.77 9.57
N GLY A 242 8.84 -14.03 8.89
CA GLY A 242 8.48 -12.89 8.05
C GLY A 242 7.43 -13.21 6.97
N ASP A 243 6.79 -12.21 6.40
CA ASP A 243 5.68 -12.39 5.45
C ASP A 243 6.04 -13.27 4.24
N LEU A 244 7.16 -13.03 3.56
CA LEU A 244 7.63 -13.82 2.42
C LEU A 244 8.05 -15.23 2.87
N ASN A 245 8.65 -15.35 4.05
CA ASN A 245 8.98 -16.63 4.67
C ASN A 245 7.73 -17.47 4.95
N LYS A 246 6.68 -16.86 5.52
CA LYS A 246 5.36 -17.49 5.74
C LYS A 246 4.71 -17.89 4.43
N MET A 247 4.76 -17.03 3.41
CA MET A 247 4.22 -17.33 2.09
C MET A 247 4.92 -18.54 1.44
N LEU A 248 6.24 -18.63 1.58
CA LEU A 248 7.05 -19.66 0.94
C LEU A 248 7.09 -20.98 1.73
N TYR A 249 7.33 -20.90 3.04
CA TYR A 249 7.59 -22.04 3.91
C TYR A 249 6.46 -22.34 4.90
N SER A 250 5.34 -21.61 4.81
CA SER A 250 4.14 -21.90 5.63
C SER A 250 4.49 -21.81 7.12
N PHE A 251 4.00 -22.72 7.95
CA PHE A 251 4.25 -22.77 9.40
C PHE A 251 5.66 -23.19 9.81
N TYR A 252 6.51 -23.55 8.85
CA TYR A 252 7.80 -24.21 9.11
C TYR A 252 9.00 -23.37 8.68
N GLY A 253 8.76 -22.12 8.25
CA GLY A 253 9.81 -21.17 7.91
C GLY A 253 10.74 -20.90 9.10
N PRO A 254 12.05 -20.80 8.89
CA PRO A 254 12.97 -20.43 9.95
C PRO A 254 12.72 -18.97 10.36
N ALA A 255 12.60 -18.70 11.66
CA ALA A 255 12.56 -17.33 12.17
C ALA A 255 13.84 -16.57 11.79
N GLU A 256 13.69 -15.27 11.52
CA GLU A 256 14.80 -14.35 11.26
C GLU A 256 15.10 -13.51 12.51
N TYR A 257 16.36 -13.13 12.69
CA TYR A 257 16.74 -12.25 13.79
C TYR A 257 16.38 -10.80 13.50
N ASP A 258 15.90 -10.10 14.52
CA ASP A 258 15.63 -8.65 14.50
C ASP A 258 16.28 -7.97 15.71
N TYR A 259 16.28 -6.64 15.69
CA TYR A 259 16.79 -5.76 16.73
C TYR A 259 15.67 -5.34 17.69
N ASP A 260 15.78 -5.70 18.97
CA ASP A 260 14.88 -5.23 20.02
C ASP A 260 15.58 -4.15 20.86
N TYR A 261 15.13 -2.91 20.69
CA TYR A 261 15.60 -1.75 21.48
C TYR A 261 14.96 -1.70 22.88
N GLN A 262 14.18 -2.71 23.27
CA GLN A 262 13.55 -2.83 24.60
C GLN A 262 12.77 -1.58 25.01
N ILE A 263 12.08 -0.99 24.03
CA ILE A 263 11.38 0.27 24.19
C ILE A 263 10.24 0.06 25.20
N PRO A 264 10.18 0.84 26.30
CA PRO A 264 9.06 0.78 27.22
C PRO A 264 7.77 1.17 26.49
N GLN A 265 6.73 0.34 26.53
CA GLN A 265 5.42 0.70 25.99
C GLN A 265 4.68 1.56 27.01
N ASN A 266 4.75 2.88 26.84
CA ASN A 266 4.12 3.87 27.71
C ASN A 266 2.74 4.34 27.20
N TYR A 267 2.25 3.73 26.14
CA TYR A 267 0.93 4.00 25.55
C TYR A 267 -0.02 2.82 25.72
N THR A 268 -1.29 3.06 25.44
CA THR A 268 -2.33 2.02 25.38
C THR A 268 -3.12 2.10 24.08
N TYR A 269 -3.59 0.96 23.59
CA TYR A 269 -4.56 0.90 22.50
C TYR A 269 -5.94 1.25 23.03
N VAL A 270 -6.51 2.35 22.54
CA VAL A 270 -7.89 2.77 22.81
C VAL A 270 -8.83 2.25 21.72
N GLN A 271 -8.31 2.10 20.50
CA GLN A 271 -8.94 1.39 19.39
C GLN A 271 -7.90 0.57 18.62
N GLY A 272 -8.34 -0.54 18.03
CA GLY A 272 -7.45 -1.55 17.46
C GLY A 272 -6.96 -2.54 18.52
N GLU A 273 -6.48 -3.69 18.06
CA GLU A 273 -5.97 -4.77 18.94
C GLU A 273 -4.45 -4.86 18.88
N ASP A 274 -3.87 -4.56 17.73
CA ASP A 274 -2.45 -4.69 17.43
C ASP A 274 -2.05 -3.79 16.25
N VAL A 275 -0.77 -3.83 15.90
CA VAL A 275 -0.22 -3.09 14.75
C VAL A 275 -0.85 -3.49 13.41
N GLU A 276 -1.48 -4.65 13.30
CA GLU A 276 -2.11 -5.09 12.04
C GLU A 276 -3.50 -4.53 11.81
N SER A 277 -4.15 -4.04 12.87
CA SER A 277 -5.48 -3.45 12.84
C SER A 277 -5.58 -2.34 11.77
N ARG A 278 -6.69 -2.35 11.00
CA ARG A 278 -6.94 -1.38 9.92
C ARG A 278 -7.03 0.07 10.43
N TRP A 279 -7.53 0.23 11.65
CA TRP A 279 -7.63 1.50 12.35
C TRP A 279 -7.13 1.32 13.77
N ILE A 280 -6.24 2.22 14.20
CA ILE A 280 -5.62 2.19 15.52
C ILE A 280 -5.73 3.59 16.13
N VAL A 281 -6.03 3.66 17.41
CA VAL A 281 -5.84 4.87 18.22
C VAL A 281 -5.10 4.49 19.48
N THR A 282 -3.99 5.15 19.74
CA THR A 282 -3.21 4.98 20.96
C THR A 282 -3.19 6.27 21.77
N GLU A 283 -3.17 6.13 23.08
CA GLU A 283 -3.00 7.25 24.02
C GLU A 283 -1.78 7.04 24.92
N ASN A 284 -0.95 8.08 25.05
CA ASN A 284 0.11 8.19 26.07
C ASN A 284 -0.11 9.46 26.91
N PRO A 285 -0.50 9.36 28.19
CA PRO A 285 -0.73 10.52 29.05
C PRO A 285 0.47 11.46 29.23
N ASP A 286 1.70 10.93 29.06
CA ASP A 286 2.94 11.68 29.20
C ASP A 286 3.51 12.16 27.86
N GLY A 287 2.80 11.91 26.75
CA GLY A 287 3.20 12.31 25.41
C GLY A 287 2.97 13.80 25.09
N SER A 288 3.23 14.19 23.84
CA SER A 288 3.01 15.55 23.33
C SER A 288 2.25 15.56 22.01
N GLY A 289 1.22 16.40 21.89
CA GLY A 289 0.50 16.63 20.63
C GLY A 289 -0.32 15.44 20.12
N THR A 290 -0.87 15.61 18.90
CA THR A 290 -1.67 14.62 18.19
C THR A 290 -1.13 14.42 16.78
N ILE A 291 -0.95 13.15 16.38
CA ILE A 291 -0.52 12.76 15.04
C ILE A 291 -1.55 11.83 14.38
N LEU A 292 -1.76 12.01 13.07
CA LEU A 292 -2.43 11.02 12.21
C LEU A 292 -1.41 10.43 11.23
N VAL A 293 -1.38 9.11 11.11
CA VAL A 293 -0.49 8.41 10.18
C VAL A 293 -1.32 7.53 9.26
N PHE A 294 -1.38 7.91 7.98
CA PHE A 294 -1.94 7.08 6.92
C PHE A 294 -0.82 6.23 6.35
N ARG A 295 -1.00 4.92 6.33
CA ARG A 295 0.11 3.99 6.18
C ARG A 295 -0.25 2.71 5.45
N ASP A 296 0.78 1.98 5.06
CA ASP A 296 0.68 0.56 4.83
C ASP A 296 1.30 -0.24 6.00
N SER A 297 1.76 -1.46 5.74
CA SER A 297 2.37 -2.33 6.74
C SER A 297 3.80 -1.93 7.11
N PHE A 298 4.51 -1.11 6.33
CA PHE A 298 5.84 -0.60 6.68
C PHE A 298 5.81 0.18 7.99
N ALA A 299 4.87 1.11 8.15
CA ALA A 299 4.74 1.84 9.40
C ALA A 299 4.21 1.01 10.60
N ASN A 300 3.90 -0.30 10.46
CA ASN A 300 3.59 -1.17 11.61
C ASN A 300 4.68 -1.09 12.69
N SER A 301 5.93 -1.12 12.26
CA SER A 301 7.10 -1.09 13.14
C SER A 301 7.42 0.32 13.67
N LEU A 302 6.83 1.38 13.08
CA LEU A 302 6.95 2.75 13.60
C LEU A 302 6.00 3.02 14.77
N ILE A 303 4.88 2.29 14.86
CA ILE A 303 3.82 2.51 15.86
C ILE A 303 4.38 2.56 17.29
N PRO A 304 5.23 1.63 17.76
CA PRO A 304 5.73 1.69 19.13
C PRO A 304 6.52 2.96 19.44
N PHE A 305 7.32 3.46 18.48
CA PHE A 305 8.10 4.68 18.62
C PHE A 305 7.19 5.92 18.63
N VAL A 306 6.30 6.01 17.65
CA VAL A 306 5.38 7.15 17.48
C VAL A 306 4.38 7.22 18.64
N SER A 307 3.72 6.12 18.98
CA SER A 307 2.73 6.08 20.07
C SER A 307 3.34 6.36 21.44
N ASN A 308 4.64 6.09 21.64
CA ASN A 308 5.34 6.50 22.85
C ASN A 308 5.58 8.01 22.93
N HIS A 309 5.62 8.73 21.81
CA HIS A 309 5.87 10.16 21.80
C HIS A 309 4.58 10.98 21.94
N PHE A 310 3.52 10.63 21.22
CA PHE A 310 2.33 11.48 21.09
C PHE A 310 1.28 11.22 22.17
N VAL A 311 0.58 12.28 22.60
CA VAL A 311 -0.58 12.12 23.51
C VAL A 311 -1.63 11.23 22.85
N THR A 312 -1.94 11.54 21.59
CA THR A 312 -2.84 10.76 20.75
C THR A 312 -2.16 10.49 19.42
N ALA A 313 -2.05 9.21 19.05
CA ALA A 313 -1.65 8.83 17.71
C ALA A 313 -2.74 7.95 17.10
N ALA A 314 -3.23 8.33 15.92
CA ALA A 314 -4.15 7.48 15.18
C ALA A 314 -3.54 7.03 13.85
N TYR A 315 -3.80 5.78 13.48
CA TYR A 315 -3.20 5.16 12.31
C TYR A 315 -4.28 4.51 11.45
N SER A 316 -4.17 4.67 10.13
CA SER A 316 -5.14 4.14 9.18
C SER A 316 -4.47 3.44 8.01
N LYS A 317 -4.97 2.24 7.68
CA LYS A 317 -4.69 1.53 6.42
C LYS A 317 -5.80 1.75 5.37
N ALA A 318 -6.66 2.75 5.54
CA ALA A 318 -7.73 3.04 4.59
C ALA A 318 -7.15 3.55 3.25
N LEU A 319 -7.89 3.31 2.18
CA LEU A 319 -7.62 3.89 0.86
C LEU A 319 -8.92 3.85 0.04
N PRO A 320 -9.37 4.99 -0.53
CA PRO A 320 -8.91 6.34 -0.23
C PRO A 320 -9.12 6.70 1.26
N ASN A 321 -8.33 7.66 1.73
CA ASN A 321 -8.36 8.10 3.11
C ASN A 321 -9.45 9.17 3.32
N PRO A 322 -10.42 9.00 4.25
CA PRO A 322 -11.34 10.07 4.62
C PRO A 322 -10.62 11.10 5.51
N LEU A 323 -9.69 11.83 4.90
CA LEU A 323 -8.68 12.64 5.56
C LEU A 323 -9.30 13.78 6.36
N GLU A 324 -10.18 14.57 5.73
CA GLU A 324 -10.84 15.70 6.39
C GLU A 324 -11.69 15.25 7.59
N LYS A 325 -12.40 14.12 7.47
CA LYS A 325 -13.17 13.55 8.58
C LYS A 325 -12.29 13.24 9.79
N TYR A 326 -11.09 12.69 9.57
CA TYR A 326 -10.18 12.39 10.67
C TYR A 326 -9.53 13.66 11.24
N ILE A 327 -9.26 14.67 10.40
CA ILE A 327 -8.79 15.99 10.87
C ILE A 327 -9.83 16.62 11.80
N GLU A 328 -11.10 16.65 11.39
CA GLU A 328 -12.20 17.17 12.22
C GLU A 328 -12.39 16.40 13.53
N THR A 329 -12.13 15.09 13.52
CA THR A 329 -12.29 14.22 14.69
C THR A 329 -11.16 14.38 15.71
N TYR A 330 -9.91 14.46 15.23
CA TYR A 330 -8.73 14.35 16.10
C TYR A 330 -7.98 15.67 16.29
N ASN A 331 -8.22 16.67 15.44
CA ASN A 331 -7.53 17.96 15.44
C ASN A 331 -5.99 17.79 15.56
N PRO A 332 -5.36 17.08 14.61
CA PRO A 332 -3.93 16.80 14.68
C PRO A 332 -3.08 18.04 14.47
N GLY A 333 -1.88 18.06 15.07
CA GLY A 333 -0.83 19.00 14.69
C GLY A 333 0.05 18.47 13.55
N TYR A 334 0.06 17.15 13.38
CA TYR A 334 0.94 16.44 12.45
C TYR A 334 0.17 15.37 11.67
N ILE A 335 0.42 15.29 10.37
CA ILE A 335 -0.09 14.23 9.51
C ILE A 335 1.06 13.65 8.70
N VAL A 336 1.14 12.33 8.69
CA VAL A 336 2.11 11.59 7.89
C VAL A 336 1.37 10.68 6.92
N ILE A 337 1.78 10.71 5.66
CA ILE A 337 1.42 9.70 4.66
C ILE A 337 2.66 8.85 4.39
N GLU A 338 2.54 7.56 4.66
CA GLU A 338 3.52 6.52 4.36
C GLU A 338 2.94 5.57 3.32
N LYS A 339 3.61 5.42 2.18
CA LYS A 339 3.17 4.52 1.11
C LYS A 339 4.37 3.95 0.37
N VAL A 340 4.53 2.63 0.40
CA VAL A 340 5.67 1.96 -0.27
C VAL A 340 5.70 2.22 -1.78
N GLU A 341 6.92 2.29 -2.33
CA GLU A 341 7.24 2.56 -3.74
C GLU A 341 6.30 1.87 -4.74
N ARG A 342 6.11 0.55 -4.65
CA ARG A 342 5.23 -0.22 -5.57
C ARG A 342 3.75 0.20 -5.59
N ASN A 343 3.31 1.01 -4.63
CA ASN A 343 1.91 1.40 -4.47
C ASN A 343 1.70 2.92 -4.59
N ILE A 344 2.70 3.71 -4.99
CA ILE A 344 2.56 5.18 -5.07
C ILE A 344 1.48 5.62 -6.09
N SER A 345 1.26 4.82 -7.14
CA SER A 345 0.24 5.04 -8.16
C SER A 345 -1.20 4.96 -7.61
N ASP A 346 -1.40 4.43 -6.40
CA ASP A 346 -2.70 4.46 -5.73
C ASP A 346 -3.24 5.89 -5.59
N TYR A 347 -2.37 6.91 -5.46
CA TYR A 347 -2.79 8.31 -5.38
C TYR A 347 -3.25 8.90 -6.73
N LEU A 348 -3.03 8.20 -7.85
CA LEU A 348 -3.59 8.55 -9.15
C LEU A 348 -5.01 8.00 -9.34
N THR A 349 -5.46 7.07 -8.50
CA THR A 349 -6.76 6.40 -8.67
C THR A 349 -7.68 6.58 -7.46
N MET A 350 -7.11 6.67 -6.27
CA MET A 350 -7.80 6.76 -4.99
C MET A 350 -7.19 7.87 -4.10
N PRO A 351 -7.17 9.14 -4.56
CA PRO A 351 -6.63 10.23 -3.76
C PRO A 351 -7.47 10.44 -2.46
N PRO A 352 -6.89 11.06 -1.41
CA PRO A 352 -7.60 11.27 -0.15
C PRO A 352 -8.88 12.11 -0.29
N VAL A 353 -9.92 11.73 0.45
CA VAL A 353 -11.17 12.48 0.52
C VAL A 353 -11.01 13.67 1.47
N LEU A 354 -10.96 14.86 0.88
CA LEU A 354 -10.94 16.17 1.53
C LEU A 354 -11.61 17.18 0.61
N THR A 355 -12.15 18.25 1.18
CA THR A 355 -12.67 19.39 0.43
C THR A 355 -11.52 20.04 -0.32
N ALA A 356 -11.62 20.06 -1.65
CA ALA A 356 -10.56 20.58 -2.49
C ALA A 356 -10.17 22.03 -2.14
N PRO A 357 -8.87 22.36 -2.07
CA PRO A 357 -8.39 23.73 -1.89
C PRO A 357 -8.87 24.65 -3.01
N SER A 358 -9.01 25.94 -2.69
CA SER A 358 -9.36 26.95 -3.70
C SER A 358 -8.22 27.16 -4.70
N ALA A 359 -8.55 27.43 -5.96
CA ALA A 359 -7.59 27.73 -7.02
C ALA A 359 -7.80 29.14 -7.58
N THR A 360 -7.00 29.52 -8.58
CA THR A 360 -7.20 30.75 -9.38
C THR A 360 -7.20 30.37 -10.85
N VAL A 361 -8.25 30.76 -11.57
CA VAL A 361 -8.33 30.58 -13.02
C VAL A 361 -7.68 31.78 -13.71
N PRO A 362 -6.79 31.57 -14.70
CA PRO A 362 -6.23 32.67 -15.49
C PRO A 362 -7.31 33.52 -16.18
N ASP A 363 -7.11 34.84 -16.26
CA ASP A 363 -8.10 35.78 -16.82
C ASP A 363 -8.38 35.57 -18.34
N ASN A 364 -7.52 34.84 -19.05
CA ASN A 364 -7.49 34.75 -20.51
C ASN A 364 -7.75 33.33 -21.05
N CYS A 365 -8.63 32.57 -20.40
CA CYS A 365 -9.01 31.23 -20.88
C CYS A 365 -9.89 31.32 -22.13
N GLU A 366 -9.53 30.58 -23.18
CA GLU A 366 -10.33 30.48 -24.42
C GLU A 366 -11.32 29.32 -24.32
N GLU A 367 -12.58 29.53 -24.70
CA GLU A 367 -13.56 28.45 -24.82
C GLU A 367 -13.16 27.47 -25.94
N ALA A 368 -13.23 26.19 -25.63
CA ALA A 368 -12.88 25.12 -26.54
C ALA A 368 -14.06 24.17 -26.77
N ASP A 369 -14.21 23.70 -28.02
CA ASP A 369 -15.14 22.63 -28.38
C ASP A 369 -14.38 21.30 -28.25
N THR A 370 -14.74 20.49 -27.26
CA THR A 370 -13.99 19.29 -26.87
C THR A 370 -14.91 18.13 -26.49
N ASP A 371 -14.36 16.91 -26.51
CA ASP A 371 -15.04 15.71 -26.00
C ASP A 371 -14.81 15.46 -24.49
N SER A 372 -14.38 16.49 -23.74
CA SER A 372 -14.19 16.40 -22.29
C SER A 372 -15.50 16.09 -21.57
N THR A 373 -15.43 15.37 -20.44
CA THR A 373 -16.61 14.85 -19.75
C THR A 373 -16.71 15.35 -18.31
N VAL A 374 -17.91 15.31 -17.77
CA VAL A 374 -18.19 15.54 -16.35
C VAL A 374 -19.30 14.61 -15.87
N GLN A 375 -19.15 14.10 -14.66
CA GLN A 375 -20.16 13.38 -13.91
C GLN A 375 -20.04 13.73 -12.42
N VAL A 376 -21.12 13.51 -11.69
CA VAL A 376 -21.17 13.71 -10.24
C VAL A 376 -21.93 12.55 -9.59
N GLU A 377 -21.38 12.04 -8.49
CA GLU A 377 -21.99 10.97 -7.71
C GLU A 377 -21.77 11.20 -6.20
N ALA A 378 -22.62 10.58 -5.38
CA ALA A 378 -22.37 10.55 -3.94
C ALA A 378 -21.09 9.78 -3.66
N CYS A 379 -20.17 10.37 -2.89
CA CYS A 379 -18.90 9.73 -2.58
C CYS A 379 -19.14 8.44 -1.79
N MET A 380 -18.68 7.31 -2.34
CA MET A 380 -18.85 5.99 -1.72
C MET A 380 -18.03 5.82 -0.42
N TYR A 381 -17.03 6.68 -0.21
CA TYR A 381 -16.09 6.60 0.91
C TYR A 381 -16.47 7.54 2.07
N ASP A 382 -17.18 8.62 1.77
CA ASP A 382 -17.79 9.51 2.77
C ASP A 382 -19.10 10.09 2.23
N VAL A 383 -20.21 9.63 2.82
CA VAL A 383 -21.58 9.98 2.39
C VAL A 383 -21.88 11.48 2.43
N ASN A 384 -21.06 12.26 3.12
CA ASN A 384 -21.21 13.72 3.22
C ASN A 384 -20.59 14.48 2.04
N TYR A 385 -19.97 13.79 1.07
CA TYR A 385 -19.33 14.40 -0.09
C TYR A 385 -20.05 14.08 -1.39
N TRP A 386 -20.02 15.05 -2.30
CA TRP A 386 -20.12 14.82 -3.74
C TRP A 386 -18.73 14.55 -4.30
N ALA A 387 -18.65 13.62 -5.25
CA ALA A 387 -17.47 13.35 -6.06
C ALA A 387 -17.75 13.78 -7.50
N PHE A 388 -17.20 14.91 -7.91
CA PHE A 388 -17.23 15.36 -9.30
C PHE A 388 -16.01 14.76 -9.99
N SER A 389 -16.22 14.12 -11.14
CA SER A 389 -15.12 13.54 -11.92
C SER A 389 -15.38 13.68 -13.41
N GLY A 390 -14.34 13.49 -14.21
CA GLY A 390 -14.44 13.56 -15.64
C GLY A 390 -13.13 13.20 -16.31
N THR A 391 -13.12 13.33 -17.64
CA THR A 391 -11.94 13.16 -18.48
C THR A 391 -11.73 14.41 -19.32
N ILE A 392 -10.48 14.72 -19.63
CA ILE A 392 -10.09 15.81 -20.51
C ILE A 392 -9.79 15.24 -21.91
N ASP A 393 -10.27 15.93 -22.95
CA ASP A 393 -9.87 15.62 -24.32
C ASP A 393 -8.33 15.71 -24.45
N SER A 394 -7.71 14.60 -24.89
CA SER A 394 -6.27 14.47 -25.08
C SER A 394 -5.61 15.60 -25.88
N GLY A 395 -6.35 16.30 -26.77
CA GLY A 395 -5.85 17.46 -27.50
C GLY A 395 -5.49 18.67 -26.64
N TYR A 396 -5.96 18.70 -25.39
CA TYR A 396 -5.73 19.77 -24.40
C TYR A 396 -4.86 19.32 -23.23
N LEU A 397 -4.25 18.14 -23.33
CA LEU A 397 -3.33 17.59 -22.34
C LEU A 397 -1.90 17.58 -22.86
N SER A 398 -0.99 17.90 -21.95
CA SER A 398 0.44 17.75 -22.07
C SER A 398 0.98 17.26 -20.73
N SER A 399 2.26 16.91 -20.65
CA SER A 399 2.86 16.32 -19.45
C SER A 399 2.70 17.20 -18.20
N ASP A 400 2.62 18.53 -18.35
CA ASP A 400 2.57 19.52 -17.26
C ASP A 400 1.23 20.25 -17.15
N THR A 401 0.17 19.75 -17.80
CA THR A 401 -1.14 20.42 -17.79
C THR A 401 -1.79 20.38 -16.40
N GLU A 402 -2.03 21.53 -15.79
CA GLU A 402 -2.89 21.63 -14.61
C GLU A 402 -4.36 21.57 -15.01
N ILE A 403 -5.17 20.90 -14.18
CA ILE A 403 -6.63 20.85 -14.31
C ILE A 403 -7.24 21.62 -13.13
N ILE A 404 -8.01 22.65 -13.44
CA ILE A 404 -8.75 23.45 -12.47
C ILE A 404 -10.24 23.29 -12.73
N VAL A 405 -11.02 23.07 -11.69
CA VAL A 405 -12.47 22.87 -11.80
C VAL A 405 -13.19 23.97 -11.04
N SER A 406 -14.07 24.70 -11.72
CA SER A 406 -14.96 25.69 -11.14
C SER A 406 -16.34 25.10 -10.91
N ILE A 407 -16.84 25.22 -9.68
CA ILE A 407 -18.20 24.82 -9.31
C ILE A 407 -18.96 26.07 -8.86
N ASP A 408 -20.04 26.41 -9.57
CA ASP A 408 -20.84 27.63 -9.36
C ASP A 408 -19.98 28.91 -9.30
N GLY A 409 -18.96 28.99 -10.16
CA GLY A 409 -18.03 30.12 -10.26
C GLY A 409 -16.93 30.15 -9.19
N LYS A 410 -16.79 29.09 -8.38
CA LYS A 410 -15.72 28.94 -7.39
C LYS A 410 -14.68 27.95 -7.92
N PRO A 411 -13.45 28.39 -8.23
CA PRO A 411 -12.39 27.51 -8.73
C PRO A 411 -11.70 26.72 -7.62
N TYR A 412 -11.41 25.45 -7.89
CA TYR A 412 -10.74 24.51 -7.00
C TYR A 412 -9.62 23.77 -7.71
N MET A 413 -8.61 23.37 -6.93
CA MET A 413 -7.60 22.42 -7.38
C MET A 413 -8.24 21.03 -7.42
N SER A 414 -8.40 20.43 -8.60
CA SER A 414 -8.83 19.04 -8.70
C SER A 414 -7.65 18.09 -8.56
N TYR A 415 -7.89 16.89 -8.04
CA TYR A 415 -6.98 15.78 -8.27
C TYR A 415 -6.96 15.42 -9.76
N GLN A 416 -5.80 14.99 -10.24
CA GLN A 416 -5.56 14.54 -11.60
C GLN A 416 -5.35 13.01 -11.56
N THR A 417 -6.23 12.26 -12.22
CA THR A 417 -6.34 10.81 -12.06
C THR A 417 -6.03 10.07 -13.35
N GLY A 418 -5.22 9.01 -13.28
CA GLY A 418 -4.73 8.33 -14.49
C GLY A 418 -3.97 9.29 -15.42
N GLU A 419 -4.15 9.15 -16.73
CA GLU A 419 -3.52 10.02 -17.73
C GLU A 419 -4.34 11.29 -18.01
N ASP A 420 -5.68 11.16 -18.11
CA ASP A 420 -6.60 12.18 -18.62
C ASP A 420 -7.78 12.52 -17.69
N GLY A 421 -7.89 11.84 -16.56
CA GLY A 421 -8.99 12.02 -15.62
C GLY A 421 -8.76 13.13 -14.60
N TRP A 422 -9.86 13.54 -13.96
CA TRP A 422 -9.81 14.42 -12.79
C TRP A 422 -10.90 14.06 -11.78
N LEU A 423 -10.67 14.42 -10.52
CA LEU A 423 -11.57 14.16 -9.40
C LEU A 423 -11.56 15.32 -8.41
N LEU A 424 -12.74 15.70 -7.94
CA LEU A 424 -12.95 16.78 -7.00
C LEU A 424 -13.96 16.33 -5.94
N TYR A 425 -13.59 16.44 -4.66
CA TYR A 425 -14.50 16.20 -3.55
C TYR A 425 -14.95 17.53 -2.94
N LEU A 426 -16.27 17.71 -2.80
CA LEU A 426 -16.87 18.86 -2.12
C LEU A 426 -17.97 18.39 -1.16
N LYS A 427 -18.13 19.07 -0.02
CA LYS A 427 -19.16 18.69 0.96
C LYS A 427 -20.55 18.94 0.38
N LYS A 428 -21.45 17.99 0.57
CA LYS A 428 -22.89 18.14 0.22
C LYS A 428 -23.51 19.37 0.88
N ALA A 429 -23.03 19.73 2.07
CA ALA A 429 -23.51 20.89 2.83
C ALA A 429 -23.20 22.25 2.17
N ASP A 430 -22.29 22.30 1.20
CA ASP A 430 -21.91 23.55 0.51
C ASP A 430 -22.86 23.88 -0.66
N PHE A 431 -23.83 23.01 -0.95
CA PHE A 431 -24.77 23.16 -2.06
C PHE A 431 -26.18 23.46 -1.55
N GLU A 432 -26.77 24.56 -2.05
CA GLU A 432 -28.16 24.96 -1.76
C GLU A 432 -29.15 24.49 -2.83
N SER A 433 -28.64 24.01 -3.97
CA SER A 433 -29.39 23.63 -5.17
C SER A 433 -29.11 22.17 -5.53
N ASP A 434 -30.09 21.50 -6.15
CA ASP A 434 -29.94 20.14 -6.70
C ASP A 434 -29.22 20.14 -8.06
N THR A 435 -28.69 21.30 -8.47
CA THR A 435 -27.91 21.49 -9.70
C THR A 435 -26.70 22.35 -9.41
N ALA A 436 -25.60 22.07 -10.09
CA ALA A 436 -24.35 22.84 -10.02
C ALA A 436 -23.84 23.11 -11.44
N HIS A 437 -23.33 24.32 -11.68
CA HIS A 437 -22.65 24.66 -12.91
C HIS A 437 -21.17 24.30 -12.79
N VAL A 438 -20.67 23.49 -13.72
CA VAL A 438 -19.28 23.00 -13.73
C VAL A 438 -18.56 23.57 -14.94
N GLU A 439 -17.42 24.20 -14.69
CA GLU A 439 -16.46 24.56 -15.73
C GLU A 439 -15.12 23.88 -15.46
N VAL A 440 -14.46 23.37 -16.50
CA VAL A 440 -13.17 22.71 -16.38
C VAL A 440 -12.16 23.43 -17.26
N PHE A 441 -11.03 23.78 -16.67
CA PHE A 441 -9.95 24.53 -17.30
C PHE A 441 -8.69 23.68 -17.36
N THR A 442 -8.03 23.68 -18.51
CA THR A 442 -6.67 23.18 -18.66
C THR A 442 -5.70 24.36 -18.73
N VAL A 443 -4.59 24.26 -18.00
CA VAL A 443 -3.55 25.29 -17.96
C VAL A 443 -2.19 24.65 -18.20
N SER A 444 -1.51 25.03 -19.28
CA SER A 444 -0.13 24.59 -19.57
C SER A 444 0.61 25.66 -20.36
N GLY A 445 1.90 25.87 -20.06
CA GLY A 445 2.76 26.79 -20.83
C GLY A 445 2.25 28.23 -20.94
N GLY A 446 1.44 28.69 -19.99
CA GLY A 446 0.79 30.01 -20.01
C GLY A 446 -0.43 30.12 -20.93
N GLN A 447 -0.86 29.01 -21.54
CA GLN A 447 -2.13 28.90 -22.25
C GLN A 447 -3.19 28.37 -21.28
N CYS A 448 -4.41 28.90 -21.38
CA CYS A 448 -5.56 28.41 -20.64
C CYS A 448 -6.72 28.15 -21.61
N SER A 449 -7.39 27.02 -21.46
CA SER A 449 -8.59 26.68 -22.21
C SER A 449 -9.71 26.23 -21.28
N CYS A 450 -10.92 26.78 -21.44
CA CYS A 450 -12.12 26.23 -20.84
C CYS A 450 -12.61 25.10 -21.73
N VAL A 451 -12.34 23.86 -21.32
CA VAL A 451 -12.58 22.65 -22.12
C VAL A 451 -13.97 22.05 -21.89
N LEU A 452 -14.65 22.46 -20.82
CA LEU A 452 -16.00 22.06 -20.51
C LEU A 452 -16.73 23.16 -19.74
N SER A 453 -18.00 23.40 -20.07
CA SER A 453 -18.96 24.20 -19.30
C SER A 453 -20.32 23.52 -19.38
N SER A 454 -20.82 23.01 -18.26
CA SER A 454 -22.04 22.18 -18.23
C SER A 454 -22.74 22.25 -16.88
N ASP A 455 -24.07 22.19 -16.89
CA ASP A 455 -24.87 22.00 -15.67
C ASP A 455 -24.98 20.50 -15.36
N VAL A 456 -24.76 20.13 -14.10
CA VAL A 456 -24.95 18.76 -13.60
C VAL A 456 -26.03 18.70 -12.53
N VAL A 457 -26.70 17.55 -12.43
CA VAL A 457 -27.74 17.29 -11.42
C VAL A 457 -27.10 16.55 -10.25
N LEU A 458 -27.27 17.10 -9.04
CA LEU A 458 -26.81 16.49 -7.79
C LEU A 458 -27.91 15.56 -7.27
N ALA A 459 -27.85 14.28 -7.67
CA ALA A 459 -28.80 13.26 -7.26
C ALA A 459 -28.08 12.08 -6.60
N GLU A 460 -28.71 11.49 -5.58
CA GLU A 460 -28.20 10.31 -4.86
C GLU A 460 -28.36 9.00 -5.62
#